data_AF-W9TWH1-F1
#
_entry.id   AF-W9TWH1-F1
#
_cell.length_a   1.000
_cell.length_b   1.000
_cell.length_c   1.000
_cell.angle_alpha   90.00
_cell.angle_beta   90.00
_cell.angle_gamma   90.00
#
_symmetry.space_group_name_H-M   'P 1'
#
loop_
_entity.id
_entity.type
_entity.pdbx_description
1 polymer ?
#
loop_
_entity_poly.entity_id
_entity_poly.type
_entity_poly.pdbx_seq_one_letter_code
_entity_poly.pdbx_strand_id
1 'polypeptide(L)'
;MFPDEDLVDLFELKTTNWLSFFRNDDKYAREKLSGDLERLRSYYLDRGYINMDITSTQVSITPDKKDVYVTVNIDEGERYTVRDVKLSGDLKVPQEEIEALLLAKQGRSSRAR
;
A
#
# COMPACT_ATOMS: atom_id res chain seq x y z
N MET A 1 -13.46 2.23 6.13
CA MET A 1 -12.93 3.55 5.79
C MET A 1 -11.95 4.06 6.82
N PHE A 2 -10.67 4.06 6.42
CA PHE A 2 -9.57 4.63 7.20
C PHE A 2 -9.58 6.17 7.13
N PRO A 3 -9.05 6.89 8.13
CA PRO A 3 -8.86 8.33 8.04
C PRO A 3 -7.90 8.70 6.90
N ASP A 4 -8.22 9.73 6.14
CA ASP A 4 -7.38 10.20 5.03
C ASP A 4 -5.97 10.57 5.49
N GLU A 5 -5.83 11.13 6.69
CA GLU A 5 -4.53 11.49 7.28
C GLU A 5 -3.60 10.28 7.41
N ASP A 6 -4.13 9.15 7.89
CA ASP A 6 -3.38 7.90 8.05
C ASP A 6 -2.89 7.38 6.68
N LEU A 7 -3.70 7.55 5.63
CA LEU A 7 -3.37 7.10 4.28
C LEU A 7 -2.34 8.02 3.61
N VAL A 8 -2.46 9.33 3.81
CA VAL A 8 -1.51 10.33 3.30
C VAL A 8 -0.15 10.18 4.00
N ASP A 9 -0.12 9.74 5.25
CA ASP A 9 1.12 9.53 5.97
C ASP A 9 1.96 8.36 5.45
N LEU A 10 1.33 7.38 4.80
CA LEU A 10 2.02 6.27 4.10
C LEU A 10 2.85 6.77 2.91
N PHE A 11 2.49 7.92 2.35
CA PHE A 11 3.09 8.39 1.11
C PHE A 11 4.43 9.06 1.40
N GLU A 12 5.43 8.66 0.61
CA GLU A 12 6.71 9.34 0.56
C GLU A 12 6.58 10.69 -0.16
N LEU A 13 5.64 10.80 -1.10
CA LEU A 13 5.20 12.06 -1.67
C LEU A 13 4.47 12.91 -0.63
N LYS A 14 5.17 13.92 -0.11
CA LYS A 14 4.57 14.97 0.72
C LYS A 14 4.17 16.18 -0.14
N THR A 15 2.99 16.72 0.15
CA THR A 15 2.36 17.85 -0.58
C THR A 15 3.24 19.10 -0.67
N THR A 16 4.09 19.35 0.33
CA THR A 16 4.89 20.57 0.45
C THR A 16 6.06 20.68 -0.55
N ASN A 17 6.50 19.59 -1.21
CA ASN A 17 7.75 19.59 -2.00
C ASN A 17 7.54 19.51 -3.54
N TRP A 18 6.34 19.81 -4.04
CA TRP A 18 6.01 19.67 -5.47
C TRP A 18 6.78 20.62 -6.42
N LEU A 19 7.24 21.77 -5.93
CA LEU A 19 8.13 22.68 -6.68
C LEU A 19 9.48 22.05 -7.07
N SER A 20 9.95 21.02 -6.37
CA SER A 20 11.19 20.31 -6.69
C SER A 20 11.05 19.37 -7.89
N PHE A 21 9.85 18.87 -8.19
CA PHE A 21 9.62 17.89 -9.26
C PHE A 21 9.72 18.54 -10.65
N PHE A 22 9.19 19.77 -10.78
CA PHE A 22 9.23 20.52 -12.04
C PHE A 22 10.63 21.07 -12.40
N ARG A 23 11.58 21.09 -11.45
CA ARG A 23 12.91 21.68 -11.68
C ARG A 23 13.91 20.78 -12.42
N ASN A 24 13.70 19.46 -12.56
CA ASN A 24 14.41 18.59 -13.52
C ASN A 24 14.11 17.07 -13.37
N ASP A 25 12.98 16.63 -12.79
CA ASP A 25 12.85 15.20 -12.46
C ASP A 25 11.42 14.62 -12.53
N ASP A 26 10.73 14.89 -13.63
CA ASP A 26 9.39 14.36 -13.93
C ASP A 26 9.31 12.82 -13.92
N LYS A 27 10.45 12.12 -14.09
CA LYS A 27 10.50 10.66 -14.05
C LYS A 27 10.48 10.14 -12.61
N TYR A 28 11.32 10.70 -11.75
CA TYR A 28 11.34 10.35 -10.32
C TYR A 28 10.01 10.68 -9.63
N ALA A 29 9.32 11.73 -10.08
CA ALA A 29 7.95 12.06 -9.65
C ALA A 29 6.96 10.91 -9.81
N ARG A 30 6.95 10.34 -11.01
CA ARG A 30 6.02 9.27 -11.40
C ARG A 30 6.40 7.96 -10.73
N GLU A 31 7.69 7.68 -10.60
CA GLU A 31 8.18 6.50 -9.87
C GLU A 31 7.79 6.54 -8.40
N LYS A 32 7.93 7.70 -7.74
CA LYS A 32 7.47 7.90 -6.36
C LYS A 32 5.98 7.71 -6.20
N LEU A 33 5.18 8.30 -7.10
CA LEU A 33 3.73 8.13 -7.07
C LEU A 33 3.34 6.66 -7.21
N SER A 34 3.95 5.95 -8.16
CA SER A 34 3.71 4.52 -8.32
C SER A 34 4.07 3.73 -7.06
N GLY A 35 5.18 4.06 -6.39
CA GLY A 35 5.58 3.42 -5.13
C GLY A 35 4.58 3.70 -4.00
N ASP A 36 4.06 4.91 -3.91
CA ASP A 36 3.07 5.29 -2.90
C ASP A 36 1.70 4.61 -3.13
N LEU A 37 1.26 4.47 -4.37
CA LEU A 37 0.06 3.70 -4.70
C LEU A 37 0.21 2.22 -4.34
N GLU A 38 1.41 1.65 -4.51
CA GLU A 38 1.68 0.27 -4.09
C GLU A 38 1.73 0.12 -2.56
N ARG A 39 2.28 1.11 -1.86
CA ARG A 39 2.24 1.17 -0.38
C ARG A 39 0.80 1.25 0.12
N LEU A 40 -0.05 2.05 -0.53
CA LEU A 40 -1.48 2.12 -0.23
C LEU A 40 -2.12 0.74 -0.39
N ARG A 41 -1.93 0.11 -1.55
CA ARG A 41 -2.48 -1.23 -1.84
C ARG A 41 -2.03 -2.25 -0.78
N SER A 42 -0.73 -2.27 -0.48
CA SER A 42 -0.16 -3.15 0.54
C SER A 42 -0.75 -2.92 1.92
N TYR A 43 -0.95 -1.66 2.32
CA TYR A 43 -1.56 -1.30 3.60
C TYR A 43 -2.97 -1.89 3.77
N TYR A 44 -3.77 -1.88 2.71
CA TYR A 44 -5.11 -2.47 2.68
C TYR A 44 -5.06 -4.01 2.68
N LEU A 45 -4.20 -4.60 1.84
CA LEU A 45 -4.01 -6.05 1.77
C LEU A 45 -3.60 -6.64 3.13
N ASP A 46 -2.64 -6.02 3.80
CA ASP A 46 -2.15 -6.44 5.13
C ASP A 46 -3.23 -6.40 6.22
N ARG A 47 -4.32 -5.63 6.00
CA ARG A 47 -5.46 -5.50 6.91
C ARG A 47 -6.67 -6.35 6.53
N GLY A 48 -6.55 -7.13 5.46
CA GLY A 48 -7.55 -8.10 5.01
C GLY A 48 -8.43 -7.62 3.86
N TYR A 49 -8.15 -6.47 3.24
CA TYR A 49 -8.92 -5.96 2.11
C TYR A 49 -8.36 -6.51 0.80
N ILE A 50 -8.63 -7.79 0.53
CA ILE A 50 -8.04 -8.55 -0.59
C ILE A 50 -8.53 -8.03 -1.96
N ASN A 51 -9.76 -7.50 -2.00
CA ASN A 51 -10.38 -6.95 -3.21
C ASN A 51 -10.22 -5.44 -3.32
N MET A 52 -9.31 -4.82 -2.55
CA MET A 52 -9.06 -3.39 -2.65
C MET A 52 -8.51 -3.04 -4.03
N ASP A 53 -9.05 -1.97 -4.63
CA ASP A 53 -8.57 -1.47 -5.90
C ASP A 53 -8.48 0.06 -5.97
N ILE A 54 -7.59 0.54 -6.83
CA ILE A 54 -7.42 1.96 -7.13
C ILE A 54 -8.13 2.23 -8.45
N THR A 55 -9.36 2.74 -8.37
CA THR A 55 -10.25 2.91 -9.52
C THR A 55 -9.76 3.99 -10.48
N SER A 56 -9.11 5.04 -9.98
CA SER A 56 -8.44 6.03 -10.81
C SER A 56 -7.42 6.87 -10.06
N THR A 57 -6.47 7.44 -10.80
CA THR A 57 -5.51 8.42 -10.30
C THR A 57 -5.50 9.62 -11.25
N GLN A 58 -5.76 10.80 -10.72
CA GLN A 58 -5.81 12.05 -11.48
C GLN A 58 -4.74 12.99 -10.95
N VAL A 59 -3.99 13.63 -11.86
CA VAL A 59 -2.97 14.61 -11.53
C VAL A 59 -3.32 15.91 -12.23
N SER A 60 -3.49 16.99 -11.46
CA SER A 60 -3.76 18.32 -11.97
C SER A 60 -2.72 19.31 -11.47
N ILE A 61 -2.49 20.38 -12.22
CA ILE A 61 -1.52 21.42 -11.88
C ILE A 61 -2.26 22.74 -11.91
N THR A 62 -2.00 23.63 -10.95
CA THR A 62 -2.59 24.96 -10.96
C THR A 62 -2.15 25.76 -12.18
N PRO A 63 -2.97 26.70 -12.67
CA PRO A 63 -2.59 27.55 -13.81
C PRO A 63 -1.29 28.32 -13.61
N ASP A 64 -0.98 28.69 -12.36
CA ASP A 64 0.26 29.38 -11.99
C ASP A 64 1.46 28.43 -11.77
N LYS A 65 1.26 27.12 -11.97
CA LYS A 65 2.26 26.04 -11.87
C LYS A 65 2.95 25.94 -10.51
N LYS A 66 2.30 26.44 -9.45
CA LYS A 66 2.85 26.40 -8.09
C LYS A 66 2.45 25.16 -7.33
N ASP A 67 1.21 24.72 -7.53
CA ASP A 67 0.67 23.55 -6.86
C ASP A 67 0.34 22.47 -7.87
N VAL A 68 0.58 21.24 -7.47
CA VAL A 68 0.02 20.06 -8.12
C VAL A 68 -1.12 19.60 -7.22
N TYR A 69 -2.03 18.76 -7.70
CA TYR A 69 -3.00 18.03 -6.91
C TYR A 69 -3.09 16.62 -7.46
N VAL A 70 -3.03 15.63 -6.57
CA VAL A 70 -3.19 14.22 -6.93
C VAL A 70 -4.45 13.72 -6.23
N THR A 71 -5.40 13.24 -7.02
CA THR A 71 -6.63 12.62 -6.53
C THR A 71 -6.56 11.14 -6.81
N VAL A 72 -6.64 10.32 -5.76
CA VAL A 72 -6.67 8.86 -5.86
C VAL A 72 -8.06 8.41 -5.44
N ASN A 73 -8.78 7.77 -6.35
CA ASN A 73 -10.07 7.16 -6.04
C ASN A 73 -9.82 5.68 -5.77
N ILE A 74 -10.37 5.18 -4.68
CA ILE A 74 -10.20 3.79 -4.24
C ILE A 74 -11.55 3.13 -3.99
N ASP A 75 -11.58 1.82 -4.21
CA ASP A 75 -12.61 0.93 -3.67
C ASP A 75 -11.92 0.03 -2.64
N GLU A 76 -12.30 0.15 -1.36
CA GLU A 76 -11.70 -0.67 -0.30
C GLU A 76 -12.10 -2.15 -0.44
N GLY A 77 -13.28 -2.42 -0.98
CA GLY A 77 -13.90 -3.75 -0.96
C GLY A 77 -14.20 -4.26 0.46
N GLU A 78 -14.48 -5.56 0.55
CA GLU A 78 -14.81 -6.23 1.82
C GLU A 78 -13.55 -6.64 2.59
N ARG A 79 -13.65 -6.63 3.93
CA ARG A 79 -12.57 -7.08 4.81
C ARG A 79 -12.69 -8.58 5.08
N TYR A 80 -11.62 -9.31 4.79
CA TYR A 80 -11.49 -10.74 5.03
C TYR A 80 -10.53 -11.02 6.18
N THR A 81 -10.79 -12.10 6.92
CA THR A 81 -9.90 -12.62 7.95
C THR A 81 -9.40 -14.00 7.57
N VAL A 82 -8.10 -14.25 7.69
CA VAL A 82 -7.52 -15.58 7.47
C VAL A 82 -8.03 -16.52 8.57
N ARG A 83 -8.80 -17.56 8.19
CA ARG A 83 -9.34 -18.55 9.13
C ARG A 83 -8.47 -19.80 9.24
N ASP A 84 -7.92 -20.25 8.12
CA ASP A 84 -7.13 -21.48 8.05
C ASP A 84 -6.15 -21.37 6.86
N VAL A 85 -4.92 -21.85 7.03
CA VAL A 85 -3.90 -21.85 5.98
C VAL A 85 -3.69 -23.31 5.56
N LYS A 86 -4.25 -23.68 4.41
CA LYS A 86 -4.06 -25.02 3.84
C LYS A 86 -2.93 -25.01 2.81
N LEU A 87 -1.88 -25.77 3.10
CA LEU A 87 -0.82 -26.04 2.14
C LEU A 87 -1.26 -27.23 1.27
N SER A 88 -1.08 -27.12 -0.04
CA SER A 88 -1.43 -28.18 -0.99
C SER A 88 -0.36 -28.27 -2.06
N GLY A 89 0.13 -29.48 -2.35
CA GLY A 89 1.22 -29.75 -3.31
C GLY A 89 2.24 -30.77 -2.78
N ASP A 90 3.22 -31.11 -3.62
CA ASP A 90 4.38 -31.92 -3.21
C ASP A 90 5.35 -31.04 -2.41
N LEU A 91 5.20 -31.08 -1.09
CA LEU A 91 6.01 -30.32 -0.17
C LEU A 91 7.39 -31.00 -0.06
N LYS A 92 8.42 -30.39 -0.64
CA LYS A 92 9.82 -30.86 -0.54
C LYS A 92 10.41 -30.79 0.87
N VAL A 93 9.65 -30.25 1.83
CA VAL A 93 10.05 -30.00 3.21
C VAL A 93 8.95 -30.56 4.11
N PRO A 94 9.28 -31.20 5.26
CA PRO A 94 8.30 -31.70 6.21
C PRO A 94 7.31 -30.61 6.63
N GLN A 95 6.03 -30.97 6.73
CA GLN A 95 4.94 -30.05 7.10
C GLN A 95 5.21 -29.36 8.44
N GLU A 96 5.84 -30.06 9.39
CA GLU A 96 6.21 -29.58 10.72
C GLU A 96 7.14 -28.35 10.68
N GLU A 97 8.10 -28.30 9.75
CA GLU A 97 9.01 -27.16 9.59
C GLU A 97 8.27 -25.92 9.06
N ILE A 98 7.28 -26.12 8.19
CA ILE A 98 6.48 -25.03 7.62
C ILE A 98 5.49 -24.52 8.66
N GLU A 99 4.86 -25.40 9.43
CA GLU A 99 3.97 -25.03 10.55
C GLU A 99 4.72 -24.22 11.62
N ALA A 100 5.96 -24.60 11.95
CA ALA A 100 6.81 -23.84 12.87
C ALA A 100 7.08 -22.41 12.35
N LEU A 101 7.33 -22.24 11.05
CA LEU A 101 7.54 -20.93 10.43
C LEU A 101 6.25 -20.08 10.39
N LEU A 102 5.09 -20.71 10.14
CA LEU A 102 3.79 -20.04 10.14
C LEU A 102 3.42 -19.55 11.55
N LEU A 103 3.62 -20.38 12.58
CA LEU A 103 3.40 -20.02 13.98
C LEU A 103 4.37 -18.93 14.46
N ALA A 104 5.65 -19.01 14.08
CA ALA A 104 6.64 -17.97 14.39
C ALA A 104 6.30 -16.61 13.75
N LYS A 105 5.59 -16.60 12.61
CA LYS A 105 5.13 -15.37 11.96
C LYS A 105 3.86 -14.83 12.61
N GLN A 106 2.89 -15.69 12.99
CA GLN A 106 1.70 -15.27 13.75
C GLN A 106 2.06 -14.68 15.13
N GLY A 107 3.06 -15.24 15.81
CA GLY A 107 3.55 -14.72 17.10
C GLY A 107 4.25 -13.35 17.02
N ARG A 108 4.67 -12.91 15.82
CA ARG A 108 5.32 -11.59 15.60
C ARG A 108 4.34 -10.47 15.23
N SER A 109 3.13 -10.79 14.75
CA SER A 109 2.16 -9.77 14.31
C SER A 109 1.36 -9.08 15.43
N SER A 110 1.66 -9.37 16.70
CA SER A 110 1.02 -8.70 17.85
C SER A 110 2.07 -8.20 18.84
N ARG A 111 2.94 -7.28 18.40
CA ARG A 111 3.66 -6.31 19.24
C ARG A 111 4.29 -5.25 18.35
N ALA A 112 3.49 -4.28 17.93
CA ALA A 112 3.98 -2.95 17.66
C ALA A 112 3.44 -2.07 18.80
N ARG A 113 4.35 -1.60 19.66
CA ARG A 113 4.11 -0.43 20.52
C ARG A 113 4.36 0.82 19.70
#